data_AF-A0A392VXR7-F1
#
_entry.id   AF-A0A392VXR7-F1
#
_cell.length_a   1.000
_cell.length_b   1.000
_cell.length_c   1.000
_cell.angle_alpha   90.00
_cell.angle_beta   90.00
_cell.angle_gamma   90.00
#
_symmetry.space_group_name_H-M   'P 1'
#
loop_
_entity.id
_entity.type
_entity.pdbx_description
1 polymer ?
#
loop_
_entity_poly.entity_id
_entity_poly.type
_entity_poly.pdbx_seq_one_letter_code
_entity_poly.pdbx_strand_id
1 'polypeptide(L)' 'MLLCVGDEDAKRILDEIHGGSCGSHIGARSLAGK' A
#
# COMPACT_ATOMS: atom_id res chain seq x y z
N MET A 1 -2.07 -12.86 6.54
CA MET A 1 -2.81 -12.23 7.65
C MET A 1 -2.78 -10.73 7.39
N LEU A 2 -3.92 -10.11 7.11
CA LEU A 2 -4.02 -8.65 6.96
C LEU A 2 -4.29 -8.08 8.35
N LEU A 3 -3.33 -7.32 8.88
CA LEU A 3 -3.49 -6.63 10.15
C LEU A 3 -4.07 -5.24 9.87
N CYS A 4 -5.08 -4.84 10.62
CA CYS A 4 -5.54 -3.45 10.59
C CYS A 4 -4.42 -2.56 11.11
N VAL A 5 -4.21 -1.43 10.43
CA VAL A 5 -3.25 -0.40 10.82
C VAL A 5 -3.99 0.85 11.26
N GLY A 6 -3.37 1.66 12.13
CA GLY A 6 -3.92 2.95 12.53
C GLY A 6 -3.86 3.98 11.41
N ASP A 7 -4.54 5.11 11.58
CA ASP A 7 -4.69 6.13 10.53
C ASP A 7 -3.35 6.71 10.04
N GLU A 8 -2.39 6.88 10.94
CA GLU A 8 -1.05 7.41 10.59
C GLU A 8 -0.27 6.44 9.71
N ASP A 9 -0.26 5.16 10.09
CA ASP A 9 0.38 4.11 9.31
C ASP A 9 -0.34 3.88 7.98
N ALA A 10 -1.67 3.96 7.97
CA ALA A 10 -2.47 3.88 6.74
C ALA A 10 -2.08 4.98 5.76
N LYS A 11 -1.97 6.24 6.22
CA LYS A 11 -1.55 7.36 5.38
C LYS A 11 -0.14 7.17 4.84
N ARG A 12 0.81 6.76 5.69
CA ARG A 12 2.19 6.51 5.28
C ARG A 12 2.30 5.41 4.23
N ILE A 13 1.59 4.30 4.41
CA ILE A 13 1.56 3.20 3.45
C ILE A 13 0.97 3.65 2.11
N LEU A 14 -0.11 4.42 2.12
CA LEU A 14 -0.71 4.96 0.89
C LEU A 14 0.24 5.93 0.18
N ASP A 15 0.97 6.77 0.91
CA ASP A 15 1.96 7.67 0.35
C ASP A 15 3.14 6.91 -0.29
N GLU A 16 3.65 5.88 0.39
CA GLU A 16 4.69 4.99 -0.14
C GLU A 16 4.25 4.26 -1.41
N ILE A 17 2.97 3.84 -1.49
CA ILE A 17 2.37 3.21 -2.68
C ILE A 17 2.27 4.22 -3.83
N HIS A 18 1.77 5.44 -3.58
CA HIS A 18 1.64 6.46 -4.61
C HIS A 18 3.00 7.02 -5.08
N GLY A 19 3.97 7.13 -4.17
CA GLY A 19 5.32 7.57 -4.45
C GLY A 19 6.21 6.51 -5.12
N GLY A 20 5.71 5.28 -5.30
CA GLY A 20 6.47 4.17 -5.90
C GLY A 20 7.65 3.70 -5.06
N SER A 21 7.72 4.08 -3.78
CA SER A 21 8.80 3.74 -2.86
C SER A 21 8.53 2.47 -2.04
N CYS A 22 7.35 1.86 -2.20
CA CYS A 22 7.02 0.59 -1.55
C CYS A 22 7.72 -0.57 -2.31
N GLY A 23 8.78 -1.10 -1.70
CA GLY A 23 9.70 -2.09 -2.30
C GLY A 23 9.00 -3.31 -2.90
N SER A 24 9.48 -3.75 -4.08
CA SER A 24 9.02 -4.92 -4.86
C SER A 24 7.50 -5.11 -5.00
N HIS A 25 6.71 -4.08 -4.68
CA HIS A 25 5.27 -4.17 -4.72
C HIS A 25 4.87 -4.10 -6.19
N ILE A 26 4.56 -5.26 -6.77
CA ILE A 26 3.93 -5.41 -8.08
C ILE A 26 2.76 -4.41 -8.07
N GLY A 27 2.94 -3.30 -8.81
CA GLY A 27 2.27 -2.01 -8.59
C GLY A 27 0.75 -2.03 -8.61
N ALA A 28 0.12 -0.87 -8.86
CA ALA A 28 -1.33 -0.65 -8.80
C ALA A 28 -2.26 -1.74 -9.39
N ARG A 29 -1.75 -2.66 -10.22
CA ARG A 29 -2.40 -3.89 -10.69
C ARG A 29 -2.74 -4.94 -9.61
N SER A 30 -2.17 -4.92 -8.41
CA SER A 30 -2.51 -5.91 -7.36
C SER A 30 -3.80 -5.59 -6.60
N LEU A 31 -4.22 -4.31 -6.52
CA LEU A 31 -5.48 -3.92 -5.85
C LEU A 31 -6.70 -3.94 -6.79
N ALA A 32 -6.49 -3.98 -8.10
CA ALA A 32 -7.54 -4.08 -9.11
C ALA A 32 -7.65 -5.50 -9.67
N GLY A 33 -7.70 -6.50 -8.78
CA GLY A 33 -8.08 -7.87 -9.10
C GLY A 33 -9.52 -8.10 -8.66
N LYS A 34 -10.44 -8.07 -9.64
CA LYS A 34 -11.80 -8.66 -9.60
C LYS A 34 -11.91 -9.93 -8.75
#